data_AF-A0A9Q5SMJ2-F1
#
_entry.id   AF-A0A9Q5SMJ2-F1
#
_cell.length_a   1.000
_cell.length_b   1.000
_cell.length_c   1.000
_cell.angle_alpha   90.00
_cell.angle_beta   90.00
_cell.angle_gamma   90.00
#
_symmetry.space_group_name_H-M   'P 1'
#
loop_
_entity.id
_entity.type
_entity.pdbx_description
1 polymer ?
#
loop_
_entity_poly.entity_id
_entity_poly.type
_entity_poly.pdbx_seq_one_letter_code
_entity_poly.pdbx_strand_id
1 'polypeptide(L)' 'MTELDLYKFCEDKEMDWRGDQLIIWLYFDELEGWTNLIGHDHFVEGGQEVALLAKCVAFDLCEICEDWEIDPERILKKGE' A
#
# COMPACT_ATOMS: atom_id res chain seq x y z
N MET A 1 2.89 0.75 -12.51
CA MET A 1 2.24 -0.42 -11.88
C MET A 1 0.91 -0.68 -12.55
N THR A 2 0.41 -1.93 -12.63
CA THR A 2 -1.00 -2.22 -12.98
C THR A 2 -1.82 -2.64 -11.76
N GLU A 3 -3.15 -2.55 -11.82
CA GLU A 3 -4.06 -3.04 -10.78
C GLU A 3 -3.78 -4.52 -10.42
N LEU A 4 -3.47 -5.36 -11.41
CA LEU A 4 -3.14 -6.77 -11.19
C LEU A 4 -1.81 -6.97 -10.45
N ASP A 5 -0.83 -6.10 -10.67
CA ASP A 5 0.47 -6.19 -9.97
C ASP A 5 0.30 -5.81 -8.50
N LEU A 6 -0.47 -4.74 -8.23
CA LEU A 6 -0.81 -4.34 -6.86
C LEU A 6 -1.59 -5.43 -6.14
N TYR A 7 -2.62 -5.99 -6.79
CA TYR A 7 -3.42 -7.07 -6.22
C TYR A 7 -2.58 -8.28 -5.83
N LYS A 8 -1.67 -8.72 -6.72
CA LYS A 8 -0.76 -9.84 -6.45
C LYS A 8 0.21 -9.55 -5.31
N PHE A 9 0.72 -8.31 -5.24
CA PHE A 9 1.61 -7.92 -4.15
C PHE A 9 0.89 -7.95 -2.80
N CYS A 10 -0.38 -7.56 -2.75
CA CYS A 10 -1.17 -7.52 -1.53
C CYS A 10 -1.70 -8.88 -1.06
N GLU A 11 -1.66 -9.94 -1.88
CA GLU A 11 -2.32 -11.23 -1.62
C GLU A 11 -1.86 -11.93 -0.33
N ASP A 12 -0.59 -11.75 0.06
CA ASP A 12 0.01 -12.36 1.25
C ASP A 12 0.29 -11.34 2.38
N LYS A 13 -0.24 -10.12 2.26
CA LYS A 13 0.04 -9.01 3.19
C LYS A 13 -1.05 -8.86 4.24
N GLU A 14 -0.64 -8.41 5.42
CA GLU A 14 -1.58 -8.02 6.46
C GLU A 14 -2.16 -6.65 6.09
N MET A 15 -3.50 -6.57 6.02
CA MET A 15 -4.24 -5.36 5.67
C MET A 15 -5.54 -5.27 6.47
N ASP A 16 -5.98 -4.04 6.75
CA ASP A 16 -7.24 -3.78 7.44
C ASP A 16 -7.78 -2.39 7.13
N TRP A 17 -9.10 -2.25 7.14
CA TRP A 17 -9.77 -0.97 6.99
C TRP A 17 -9.85 -0.23 8.33
N ARG A 18 -9.27 0.97 8.38
CA ARG A 18 -9.38 1.88 9.52
C ARG A 18 -10.22 3.09 9.13
N GLY A 19 -11.53 2.92 9.22
CA GLY A 19 -12.48 3.89 8.68
C GLY A 19 -12.42 3.89 7.16
N ASP A 20 -11.95 4.99 6.56
CA ASP A 20 -11.82 5.15 5.11
C ASP A 20 -10.40 4.91 4.58
N GLN A 21 -9.47 4.53 5.45
CA GLN A 21 -8.09 4.22 5.08
C GLN A 21 -7.89 2.70 5.03
N LEU A 22 -7.34 2.20 3.93
CA LEU A 22 -6.94 0.81 3.80
C LEU A 22 -5.47 0.69 4.20
N ILE A 23 -5.21 0.21 5.40
CA ILE A 23 -3.84 0.14 5.91
C ILE A 23 -3.22 -1.19 5.50
N ILE A 24 -2.01 -1.13 4.95
CA ILE A 24 -1.14 -2.29 4.69
C ILE A 24 0.10 -2.21 5.59
N TRP A 25 0.46 -3.34 6.22
CA TRP A 25 1.70 -3.45 6.99
C TRP A 25 2.78 -4.14 6.17
N LEU A 26 3.89 -3.44 5.95
CA LEU A 26 5.05 -3.97 5.23
C LEU A 26 6.25 -4.06 6.16
N TYR A 27 6.86 -5.24 6.28
CA TYR A 27 8.12 -5.41 6.99
C TYR A 27 9.25 -4.66 6.27
N PHE A 28 10.31 -4.33 7.01
CA PHE A 28 11.40 -3.50 6.47
C PHE A 28 12.12 -4.15 5.27
N ASP A 29 12.14 -5.48 5.18
CA ASP A 29 12.69 -6.24 4.07
C ASP A 29 11.77 -6.27 2.83
N GLU A 30 10.51 -5.88 2.96
CA GLU A 30 9.55 -5.79 1.86
C GLU A 30 9.56 -4.41 1.17
N LEU A 31 10.15 -3.39 1.80
CA LEU A 31 10.16 -2.00 1.31
C LEU A 31 10.85 -1.85 -0.05
N GLU A 32 11.90 -2.61 -0.33
CA GLU A 32 12.54 -2.59 -1.65
C GLU A 32 11.58 -3.12 -2.73
N GLY A 33 10.89 -4.24 -2.48
CA GLY A 33 9.90 -4.79 -3.41
C GLY A 33 8.73 -3.83 -3.62
N TRP A 34 8.27 -3.20 -2.55
CA TRP A 34 7.21 -2.19 -2.58
C TRP A 34 7.58 -0.96 -3.40
N THR A 35 8.73 -0.34 -3.11
CA THR A 35 9.16 0.87 -3.82
C THR A 35 9.45 0.61 -5.30
N ASN A 36 9.95 -0.58 -5.65
CA ASN A 36 10.11 -1.00 -7.04
C ASN A 36 8.78 -1.24 -7.77
N LEU A 37 7.76 -1.75 -7.07
CA LEU A 37 6.42 -1.97 -7.64
C LEU A 37 5.73 -0.64 -7.96
N ILE A 38 5.66 0.26 -6.97
CA ILE A 38 4.99 1.56 -7.11
C ILE A 38 5.76 2.45 -8.09
N GLY A 39 7.09 2.38 -8.03
CA GLY A 39 7.99 3.15 -8.86
C GLY A 39 8.71 4.21 -8.05
N HIS A 40 10.03 4.30 -8.25
CA HIS A 40 10.89 5.21 -7.51
C HIS A 40 10.39 6.67 -7.58
N ASP A 41 9.91 7.11 -8.74
CA ASP A 41 9.45 8.49 -8.99
C ASP A 41 8.35 8.94 -8.02
N HIS A 42 7.48 8.04 -7.56
CA HIS A 42 6.43 8.35 -6.58
C HIS A 42 7.02 8.78 -5.22
N PHE A 43 8.22 8.33 -4.86
CA PHE A 43 8.86 8.64 -3.57
C PHE A 43 9.90 9.76 -3.65
N VAL A 44 10.22 10.29 -4.84
CA VAL A 44 11.29 11.29 -5.02
C VAL A 44 10.88 12.68 -4.55
N GLU A 45 9.59 13.01 -4.56
CA GLU A 45 9.07 14.34 -4.20
C GLU A 45 8.84 14.53 -2.69
N GLY A 46 9.75 14.01 -1.87
CA GLY A 46 9.69 14.12 -0.41
C GLY A 46 9.23 12.85 0.31
N GLY A 47 9.02 11.76 -0.41
CA GLY A 47 8.58 10.49 0.12
C GLY A 47 7.08 10.42 0.39
N GLN A 48 6.66 9.40 1.13
CA GLN A 48 5.29 9.20 1.57
C GLN A 48 5.24 9.26 3.11
N GLU A 49 4.19 9.88 3.65
CA GLU A 49 3.95 9.86 5.09
C GLU A 49 3.50 8.47 5.53
N VAL A 50 4.13 7.94 6.58
CA VAL A 50 3.89 6.57 7.03
C VAL A 50 3.94 6.48 8.56
N ALA A 51 3.20 5.51 9.11
CA ALA A 51 3.37 5.14 10.50
C ALA A 51 4.50 4.09 10.63
N LEU A 52 5.54 4.43 11.39
CA LEU A 52 6.63 3.51 11.72
C LEU A 52 6.26 2.68 12.96
N LEU A 53 6.30 1.35 12.82
CA LEU A 53 6.10 0.40 13.92
C LEU A 53 7.42 -0.32 14.25
N ALA A 54 7.41 -1.14 15.30
CA ALA A 54 8.61 -1.81 15.82
C ALA A 54 9.32 -2.72 14.80
N LYS A 55 8.60 -3.25 13.80
CA LYS A 55 9.13 -4.19 12.80
C LYS A 55 8.66 -3.92 11.36
N CYS A 56 7.74 -3.00 11.18
CA CYS A 56 7.08 -2.75 9.90
C CYS A 56 6.72 -1.27 9.76
N VAL A 57 6.29 -0.91 8.56
CA VAL A 57 5.73 0.39 8.21
C VAL A 57 4.29 0.17 7.80
N ALA A 58 3.40 1.04 8.26
CA ALA A 58 2.01 1.07 7.83
C ALA A 58 1.81 2.17 6.79
N PHE A 59 1.34 1.77 5.61
CA PHE A 59 0.98 2.65 4.50
C PHE A 59 -0.54 2.74 4.36
N ASP A 60 -1.04 3.89 3.94
CA ASP A 60 -2.42 4.01 3.47
C ASP A 60 -2.48 3.68 1.98
N LEU A 61 -3.00 2.51 1.63
CA LEU A 61 -3.17 2.08 0.25
C LEU A 61 -4.15 2.96 -0.51
N CYS A 62 -5.05 3.69 0.15
CA CYS A 62 -5.98 4.58 -0.55
C CYS A 62 -5.23 5.68 -1.32
N GLU A 63 -4.14 6.22 -0.77
CA GLU A 63 -3.30 7.23 -1.44
C GLU A 63 -2.66 6.66 -2.72
N ILE A 64 -2.09 5.46 -2.63
CA ILE A 64 -1.51 4.78 -3.80
C ILE A 64 -2.58 4.43 -4.83
N CYS A 65 -3.73 3.94 -4.37
CA CYS A 65 -4.85 3.60 -5.25
C CYS A 65 -5.39 4.83 -5.99
N GLU A 66 -5.45 5.99 -5.34
CA GLU A 66 -5.86 7.26 -5.95
C GLU A 66 -4.94 7.65 -7.10
N ASP A 67 -3.63 7.61 -6.90
CA ASP A 67 -2.62 7.95 -7.92
C ASP A 67 -2.69 7.07 -9.17
N TRP A 68 -3.16 5.83 -9.03
CA TRP A 68 -3.24 4.84 -10.09
C TRP A 68 -4.67 4.58 -10.59
N GLU A 69 -5.65 5.37 -10.14
CA GLU A 69 -7.09 5.22 -10.46
C GLU A 69 -7.65 3.82 -10.15
N ILE A 70 -7.17 3.22 -9.06
CA ILE A 70 -7.59 1.89 -8.57
C ILE A 70 -8.65 2.06 -7.47
N ASP A 71 -9.68 1.22 -7.51
CA ASP A 71 -10.66 1.13 -6.43
C ASP A 71 -10.10 0.23 -5.30
N PRO A 72 -9.79 0.77 -4.10
CA PRO A 72 -9.21 -0.01 -3.00
C PRO A 72 -10.11 -1.14 -2.51
N GLU A 73 -11.44 -1.07 -2.71
CA GLU A 73 -12.35 -2.17 -2.36
C GLU A 73 -12.17 -3.41 -3.24
N ARG A 74 -11.46 -3.28 -4.37
CA ARG A 74 -11.06 -4.43 -5.20
C ARG A 74 -9.87 -5.19 -4.62
N ILE A 75 -9.06 -4.53 -3.78
CA ILE A 75 -7.97 -5.17 -3.03
C ILE A 75 -8.53 -5.85 -1.79
N LEU A 76 -9.28 -5.11 -0.97
CA LEU A 76 -9.92 -5.62 0.22
C LEU A 76 -11.30 -4.98 0.37
N LYS A 77 -12.38 -5.77 0.39
CA LYS A 77 -13.73 -5.25 0.61
C LYS A 77 -13.87 -4.71 2.03
N LYS A 78 -14.55 -3.57 2.21
CA LYS A 78 -15.03 -3.15 3.53
C LYS A 78 -16.02 -4.19 4.04
N GLY A 79 -15.89 -4.58 5.31
CA GLY A 79 -16.92 -5.40 5.97
C GLY A 79 -18.24 -4.63 6.02
N GLU A 80 -19.36 -5.36 5.97
CA GLU A 80 -20.69 -4.80 6.29
C GLU A 80 -20.77 -4.36 7.77
#